data_AF-A0A8G2F7M3-F1
#
_entry.id   AF-A0A8G2F7M3-F1
#
_cell.length_a   1.000
_cell.length_b   1.000
_cell.length_c   1.000
_cell.angle_alpha   90.00
_cell.angle_beta   90.00
_cell.angle_gamma   90.00
#
_symmetry.space_group_name_H-M   'P 1'
#
loop_
_entity.id
_entity.type
_entity.pdbx_description
1 polymer ?
#
loop_
_entity_poly.entity_id
_entity_poly.type
_entity_poly.pdbx_seq_one_letter_code
_entity_poly.pdbx_strand_id
1 'polypeptide(L)'
;MHDDVLQLRDELVETALEALLDSGYKDVRTYGFEGFDEPEEVNGFMPELQATNRKNVKFIFDVVTKDFFALPETSQRFKAFADFADGHDIQFVVIVPEGEEGFASAFIEDLEISDESIEIWEA
;
A
#
# COMPACT_ATOMS: atom_id res chain seq x y z
N MET A 1 16.96 -9.39 12.91
CA MET A 1 15.96 -8.38 13.30
C MET A 1 15.65 -7.43 12.15
N HIS A 2 16.60 -6.71 11.55
CA HIS A 2 16.30 -5.93 10.33
C HIS A 2 16.03 -6.81 9.10
N ASP A 3 16.78 -7.90 8.94
CA ASP A 3 16.60 -8.82 7.80
C ASP A 3 15.23 -9.52 7.81
N ASP A 4 14.71 -9.85 9.01
CA ASP A 4 13.42 -10.52 9.16
C ASP A 4 12.23 -9.63 8.78
N VAL A 5 12.34 -8.32 9.04
CA VAL A 5 11.31 -7.32 8.72
C VAL A 5 11.29 -7.03 7.21
N LEU A 6 12.46 -6.95 6.58
CA LEU A 6 12.55 -6.79 5.13
C LEU A 6 12.04 -8.05 4.40
N GLN A 7 12.37 -9.24 4.90
CA GLN A 7 11.85 -10.48 4.35
C GLN A 7 10.31 -10.54 4.46
N LEU A 8 9.73 -10.21 5.61
CA LEU A 8 8.28 -10.17 5.78
C LEU A 8 7.62 -9.17 4.84
N ARG A 9 8.22 -7.99 4.65
CA ARG A 9 7.73 -7.00 3.68
C ARG A 9 7.68 -7.59 2.28
N ASP A 10 8.76 -8.22 1.83
CA ASP A 10 8.83 -8.78 0.48
C ASP A 10 7.81 -9.92 0.30
N GLU A 11 7.63 -10.78 1.31
CA GLU A 11 6.59 -11.83 1.32
C GLU A 11 5.16 -11.27 1.21
N LEU A 12 4.87 -10.14 1.87
CA LEU A 12 3.58 -9.45 1.75
C LEU A 12 3.40 -8.82 0.36
N VAL A 13 4.45 -8.23 -0.22
CA VAL A 13 4.39 -7.70 -1.59
C VAL A 13 4.16 -8.83 -2.60
N GLU A 14 4.84 -9.97 -2.46
CA GLU A 14 4.63 -11.15 -3.30
C GLU A 14 3.19 -11.66 -3.22
N THR A 15 2.69 -11.84 -1.99
CA THR A 15 1.32 -12.29 -1.74
C THR A 15 0.30 -11.34 -2.37
N ALA A 16 0.52 -10.04 -2.21
CA ALA A 16 -0.34 -9.03 -2.79
C ALA A 16 -0.29 -9.05 -4.32
N LEU A 17 0.91 -9.16 -4.89
CA LEU A 17 1.14 -9.23 -6.32
C LEU A 17 0.39 -10.42 -6.94
N GLU A 18 0.53 -11.62 -6.37
CA GLU A 18 -0.17 -12.83 -6.82
C GLU A 18 -1.69 -12.64 -6.76
N ALA A 19 -2.22 -12.13 -5.65
CA ALA A 19 -3.66 -11.91 -5.48
C ALA A 19 -4.22 -10.87 -6.47
N LEU A 20 -3.46 -9.81 -6.80
CA LEU A 20 -3.85 -8.82 -7.82
C LEU A 20 -3.93 -9.46 -9.21
N LEU A 21 -2.93 -10.26 -9.58
CA LEU A 21 -2.88 -10.95 -10.87
C LEU A 21 -4.02 -11.96 -11.02
N ASP A 22 -4.26 -12.79 -10.00
CA ASP A 22 -5.34 -13.79 -9.98
C ASP A 22 -6.72 -13.12 -10.02
N SER A 23 -6.86 -11.96 -9.37
CA SER A 23 -8.05 -11.13 -9.42
C SER A 23 -8.24 -10.43 -10.78
N GLY A 24 -7.27 -10.53 -11.68
CA GLY A 24 -7.30 -9.95 -13.03
C GLY A 24 -7.18 -8.43 -13.01
N TYR A 25 -6.40 -7.88 -12.07
CA TYR A 25 -5.87 -6.52 -12.21
C TYR A 25 -4.93 -6.46 -13.41
N LYS A 26 -4.80 -5.27 -13.98
CA LYS A 26 -3.92 -4.96 -15.09
C LYS A 26 -3.05 -3.76 -14.74
N ASP A 27 -2.07 -3.47 -15.60
CA ASP A 27 -1.14 -2.36 -15.40
C ASP A 27 -0.49 -2.42 -14.00
N VAL A 28 -0.18 -3.65 -13.56
CA VAL A 28 0.41 -3.92 -12.24
C VAL A 28 1.88 -3.50 -12.27
N ARG A 29 2.30 -2.73 -11.27
CA ARG A 29 3.63 -2.16 -11.12
C ARG A 29 4.15 -2.39 -9.72
N THR A 30 5.43 -2.70 -9.60
CA THR A 30 6.12 -2.92 -8.32
C THR A 30 7.63 -2.81 -8.53
N TYR A 31 8.36 -2.46 -7.48
CA TYR A 31 9.82 -2.41 -7.48
C TYR A 31 10.42 -3.71 -6.93
N GLY A 32 11.49 -4.20 -7.55
CA GLY A 32 12.26 -5.35 -7.05
C GLY A 32 11.80 -6.73 -7.54
N PHE A 33 10.74 -6.81 -8.35
CA PHE A 33 10.22 -8.06 -8.92
C PHE A 33 10.41 -8.13 -10.44
N GLU A 34 10.86 -9.28 -10.94
CA GLU A 34 11.15 -9.46 -12.36
C GLU A 34 9.88 -9.37 -13.23
N GLY A 35 9.92 -8.59 -14.30
CA GLY A 35 8.84 -8.49 -15.28
C GLY A 35 7.79 -7.41 -15.00
N PHE A 36 7.99 -6.57 -13.98
CA PHE A 36 7.11 -5.45 -13.64
C PHE A 36 7.81 -4.11 -13.82
N ASP A 37 7.05 -3.11 -14.26
CA ASP A 37 7.51 -1.73 -14.26
C ASP A 37 7.44 -1.15 -12.84
N GLU A 38 8.29 -0.17 -12.55
CA GLU A 38 8.27 0.54 -11.27
C GLU A 38 7.00 1.41 -11.13
N PRO A 39 6.45 1.54 -9.91
CA PRO A 39 5.33 2.44 -9.65
C PRO A 39 5.69 3.91 -9.92
N GLU A 40 4.69 4.69 -10.34
CA GLU A 40 4.83 6.14 -10.41
C GLU A 40 4.80 6.74 -9.00
N GLU A 41 5.71 7.69 -8.74
CA GLU A 41 5.71 8.47 -7.51
C GLU A 41 4.42 9.27 -7.35
N VAL A 42 3.91 9.29 -6.13
CA VAL A 42 2.76 10.08 -5.71
C VAL A 42 3.23 11.07 -4.66
N ASN A 43 3.18 12.36 -5.00
CA ASN A 43 3.61 13.45 -4.11
C ASN A 43 5.03 13.28 -3.53
N GLY A 44 5.95 12.68 -4.31
CA GLY A 44 7.35 12.47 -3.93
C GLY A 44 7.62 11.17 -3.15
N PHE A 45 6.61 10.32 -2.98
CA PHE A 45 6.77 8.98 -2.40
C PHE A 45 6.43 7.91 -3.43
N MET A 46 7.26 6.88 -3.54
CA MET A 46 6.97 5.72 -4.37
C MET A 46 6.16 4.72 -3.55
N PRO A 47 4.98 4.29 -4.02
CA PRO A 47 4.24 3.21 -3.38
C PRO A 47 4.85 1.85 -3.73
N GLU A 48 4.47 0.81 -2.99
CA GLU A 48 5.04 -0.52 -3.21
C GLU A 48 4.40 -1.22 -4.40
N LEU A 49 3.09 -1.04 -4.58
CA LEU A 49 2.38 -1.49 -5.76
C LEU A 49 1.45 -0.41 -6.32
N GLN A 50 1.26 -0.46 -7.64
CA GLN A 50 0.15 0.21 -8.31
C GLN A 50 -0.53 -0.77 -9.25
N ALA A 51 -1.85 -0.69 -9.36
CA ALA A 51 -2.59 -1.54 -10.29
C ALA A 51 -3.91 -0.90 -10.71
N THR A 52 -4.51 -1.43 -11.78
CA THR A 52 -5.83 -1.02 -12.25
C THR A 52 -6.77 -2.22 -12.24
N ASN A 53 -7.91 -2.11 -11.56
CA ASN A 53 -8.87 -3.21 -11.48
C ASN A 53 -9.65 -3.38 -12.81
N ARG A 54 -10.49 -4.42 -12.89
CA ARG A 54 -11.32 -4.72 -14.07
C ARG A 54 -12.34 -3.62 -14.42
N LYS A 55 -12.65 -2.72 -13.49
CA LYS A 55 -13.54 -1.56 -13.68
C LYS A 55 -12.80 -0.30 -14.13
N ASN A 56 -11.49 -0.38 -14.40
CA ASN A 56 -10.60 0.75 -14.69
C ASN A 56 -10.41 1.74 -13.54
N VAL A 57 -10.64 1.33 -12.30
CA VAL A 57 -10.29 2.11 -11.12
C VAL A 57 -8.82 1.81 -10.78
N LYS A 58 -8.05 2.87 -10.53
CA LYS A 58 -6.64 2.74 -10.16
C LYS A 58 -6.50 2.58 -8.65
N PHE A 59 -5.48 1.85 -8.24
CA PHE A 59 -5.17 1.58 -6.86
C PHE A 59 -3.69 1.85 -6.61
N ILE A 60 -3.42 2.40 -5.43
CA ILE A 60 -2.10 2.53 -4.84
C ILE A 60 -2.08 1.60 -3.63
N PHE A 61 -1.04 0.77 -3.50
CA PHE A 61 -0.87 -0.09 -2.34
C PHE A 61 0.45 0.21 -1.64
N ASP A 62 0.40 0.27 -0.31
CA ASP A 62 1.59 0.44 0.52
C ASP A 62 1.63 -0.67 1.56
N VAL A 63 2.77 -1.35 1.67
CA VAL A 63 2.98 -2.44 2.64
C VAL A 63 3.61 -1.87 3.89
N VAL A 64 2.97 -2.07 5.04
CA VAL A 64 3.45 -1.55 6.32
C VAL A 64 3.31 -2.61 7.40
N THR A 65 4.38 -2.79 8.18
CA THR A 65 4.36 -3.60 9.40
C THR A 65 4.39 -2.67 10.63
N LYS A 66 4.02 -3.20 11.80
CA LYS A 66 4.03 -2.45 13.07
C LYS A 66 5.28 -1.61 13.35
N ASP A 67 6.45 -2.07 12.90
CA ASP A 67 7.72 -1.39 13.15
C ASP A 67 7.84 -0.09 12.34
N PHE A 68 7.16 -0.02 11.19
CA PHE A 68 7.16 1.14 10.31
C PHE A 68 6.10 2.19 10.68
N PHE A 69 5.02 1.81 11.37
CA PHE A 69 4.02 2.79 11.84
C PHE A 69 4.63 3.82 12.83
N ALA A 70 5.71 3.47 13.53
CA ALA A 70 6.39 4.38 14.44
C ALA A 70 7.27 5.43 13.72
N LEU A 71 7.49 5.31 12.40
CA LEU A 71 8.38 6.19 11.66
C LEU A 71 7.64 7.44 11.18
N PRO A 72 8.19 8.66 11.40
CA PRO A 72 7.58 9.90 10.92
C PRO A 72 7.39 9.96 9.40
N GLU A 73 8.24 9.26 8.65
CA GLU A 73 8.16 9.17 7.20
C GLU A 73 6.90 8.45 6.73
N THR A 74 6.49 7.38 7.42
CA THR A 74 5.26 6.62 7.13
C THR A 74 4.03 7.53 7.21
N SER A 75 3.98 8.40 8.21
CA SER A 75 2.87 9.36 8.37
C SER A 75 2.80 10.37 7.22
N GLN A 76 3.95 10.85 6.74
CA GLN A 76 4.00 11.77 5.60
C GLN A 76 3.56 11.07 4.32
N ARG A 77 4.03 9.84 4.12
CA ARG A 77 3.68 9.01 2.97
C ARG A 77 2.18 8.69 2.93
N PHE A 78 1.58 8.30 4.06
CA PHE A 78 0.15 7.99 4.14
C PHE A 78 -0.71 9.21 3.82
N LYS A 79 -0.37 10.38 4.38
CA LYS A 79 -1.06 11.62 4.05
C LYS A 79 -0.93 11.97 2.56
N ALA A 80 0.28 11.83 2.01
CA ALA A 80 0.53 12.08 0.59
C ALA A 80 -0.30 11.18 -0.34
N PHE A 81 -0.45 9.89 0.00
CA PHE A 81 -1.24 8.94 -0.78
C PHE A 81 -2.75 9.13 -0.58
N ALA A 82 -3.21 9.37 0.66
CA ALA A 82 -4.61 9.61 0.96
C ALA A 82 -5.12 10.91 0.33
N ASP A 83 -4.36 12.01 0.42
CA ASP A 83 -4.72 13.30 -0.21
C ASP A 83 -4.80 13.15 -1.74
N PHE A 84 -3.92 12.33 -2.32
CA PHE A 84 -3.97 12.02 -3.75
C PHE A 84 -5.17 11.15 -4.11
N ALA A 85 -5.50 10.15 -3.30
CA ALA A 85 -6.68 9.30 -3.47
C ALA A 85 -8.00 10.08 -3.30
N ASP A 86 -8.05 11.11 -2.47
CA ASP A 86 -9.24 11.97 -2.35
C ASP A 86 -9.38 12.93 -3.55
N GLY A 87 -8.26 13.47 -4.04
CA GLY A 87 -8.23 14.39 -5.18
C GLY A 87 -8.38 13.72 -6.55
N HIS A 88 -8.21 12.40 -6.64
CA HIS A 88 -8.20 11.61 -7.87
C HIS A 88 -9.10 10.39 -7.70
N ASP A 89 -9.75 9.89 -8.76
CA ASP A 89 -10.60 8.69 -8.70
C ASP A 89 -9.76 7.39 -8.53
N ILE A 90 -9.08 7.28 -7.40
CA ILE A 90 -8.04 6.30 -7.07
C ILE A 90 -8.25 5.86 -5.63
N GLN A 91 -8.10 4.56 -5.36
CA GLN A 91 -8.14 4.04 -4.00
C GLN A 91 -6.73 3.84 -3.44
N PHE A 92 -6.49 4.29 -2.20
CA PHE A 92 -5.30 3.91 -1.46
C PHE A 92 -5.61 2.68 -0.57
N VAL A 93 -4.75 1.67 -0.61
CA VAL A 93 -4.87 0.45 0.19
C VAL A 93 -3.59 0.23 0.99
N VAL A 94 -3.73 -0.01 2.29
CA VAL A 94 -2.62 -0.35 3.17
C VAL A 94 -2.65 -1.86 3.40
N ILE A 95 -1.56 -2.52 3.01
CA ILE A 95 -1.38 -3.96 3.22
C ILE A 95 -0.61 -4.16 4.52
N VAL A 96 -1.18 -4.94 5.43
CA VAL A 96 -0.57 -5.26 6.73
C VAL A 96 -0.57 -6.76 6.98
N PRO A 97 0.33 -7.27 7.86
CA PRO A 97 0.26 -8.65 8.30
C PRO A 97 -1.07 -8.98 8.99
N GLU A 98 -1.51 -10.24 8.89
CA GLU A 98 -2.65 -10.77 9.65
C GLU A 98 -2.57 -10.42 11.16
N GLY A 99 -3.63 -9.80 11.68
CA GLY A 99 -3.74 -9.37 13.07
C GLY A 99 -3.18 -7.98 13.37
N GLU A 100 -2.65 -7.27 12.37
CA GLU A 100 -2.15 -5.89 12.51
C GLU A 100 -3.14 -4.81 12.03
N GLU A 101 -4.35 -5.19 11.54
CA GLU A 101 -5.40 -4.23 11.14
C GLU A 101 -5.67 -3.19 12.22
N GLY A 102 -5.79 -3.60 13.49
CA GLY A 102 -6.06 -2.68 14.60
C GLY A 102 -4.97 -1.62 14.81
N PHE A 103 -3.71 -1.92 14.48
CA PHE A 103 -2.62 -0.94 14.52
C PHE A 103 -2.71 0.03 13.34
N ALA A 104 -3.01 -0.48 12.15
CA ALA A 104 -3.20 0.34 10.97
C ALA A 104 -4.38 1.31 11.15
N SER A 105 -5.54 0.83 11.62
CA SER A 105 -6.71 1.66 11.87
C SER A 105 -6.43 2.76 12.89
N ALA A 106 -5.79 2.43 14.01
CA ALA A 106 -5.44 3.42 15.03
C ALA A 106 -4.45 4.48 14.49
N PHE A 107 -3.51 4.07 13.64
CA PHE A 107 -2.57 4.98 13.00
C PHE A 107 -3.26 5.91 12.00
N ILE A 108 -4.16 5.39 11.17
CA ILE A 108 -4.93 6.17 10.19
C ILE A 108 -5.83 7.19 10.90
N GLU A 109 -6.48 6.79 11.99
CA GLU A 109 -7.31 7.67 12.83
C GLU A 109 -6.49 8.83 13.41
N ASP A 110 -5.28 8.57 13.94
CA ASP A 110 -4.37 9.61 14.46
C ASP A 110 -3.92 10.61 13.38
N LEU A 111 -3.86 10.17 12.12
CA LEU A 111 -3.52 11.04 10.99
C LEU A 111 -4.69 11.88 10.47
N GLU A 112 -5.91 11.66 10.98
CA GLU A 112 -7.16 12.30 10.53
C GLU A 112 -7.44 12.08 9.04
N ILE A 113 -7.05 10.92 8.51
CA ILE A 113 -7.32 10.52 7.12
C ILE A 113 -8.76 9.99 7.01
N SER A 114 -9.46 10.33 5.93
CA SER A 114 -10.82 9.84 5.68
C SER A 114 -10.84 8.35 5.35
N ASP A 115 -11.72 7.59 5.99
CA ASP A 115 -11.98 6.17 5.71
C ASP A 115 -12.46 5.93 4.26
N GLU A 116 -12.97 6.96 3.57
CA GLU A 116 -13.37 6.84 2.16
C GLU A 116 -12.16 6.78 1.22
N SER A 117 -11.02 7.33 1.64
CA SER A 117 -9.81 7.46 0.81
C SER A 117 -8.81 6.32 1.01
N ILE A 118 -8.99 5.50 2.07
CA ILE A 118 -8.06 4.45 2.46
C ILE A 118 -8.77 3.14 2.84
N GLU A 119 -8.25 2.01 2.41
CA GLU A 119 -8.70 0.67 2.80
C GLU A 119 -7.55 -0.10 3.45
N ILE A 120 -7.83 -0.97 4.42
CA ILE A 120 -6.83 -1.86 5.03
C ILE A 120 -7.06 -3.27 4.49
N TRP A 121 -5.98 -3.92 4.07
CA TRP A 121 -5.97 -5.30 3.62
C TRP A 121 -4.99 -6.13 4.46
N GLU A 122 -5.50 -7.14 5.16
CA GLU A 122 -4.68 -8.16 5.83
C GLU A 122 -4.24 -9.23 4.82
N ALA A 123 -2.94 -9.50 4.77
CA ALA A 123 -2.32 -10.52 3.92
C ALA A 123 -1.57 -11.59 4.73
#